data_AF-A0A1F2RRD0-F1
#
_entry.id   AF-A0A1F2RRD0-F1
#
_cell.length_a   1.000
_cell.length_b   1.000
_cell.length_c   1.000
_cell.angle_alpha   90.00
_cell.angle_beta   90.00
_cell.angle_gamma   90.00
#
_symmetry.space_group_name_H-M   'P 1'
#
loop_
_entity.id
_entity.type
_entity.pdbx_description
1 polymer ?
#
loop_
_entity_poly.entity_id
_entity_poly.type
_entity_poly.pdbx_seq_one_letter_code
_entity_poly.pdbx_strand_id
1 'polypeptide(L)' 'MNPCKKIILEVSNYLDNEMDVALRQELEEHMGCCPECRIIIDTTRQTIQVYRGCEPYPLPQSLHNRLQQA' A
#
# COMPACT_ATOMS: atom_id res chain seq x y z
N MET A 1 22.53 -10.64 8.11
CA MET A 1 21.44 -9.82 7.53
C MET A 1 20.14 -10.52 7.89
N ASN A 2 19.20 -9.85 8.58
CA ASN A 2 18.00 -10.50 9.10
C ASN A 2 16.98 -10.66 7.96
N PRO A 3 16.62 -11.89 7.53
CA PRO A 3 15.72 -12.12 6.39
C PRO A 3 14.36 -11.42 6.58
N CYS A 4 13.91 -11.23 7.82
CA CYS A 4 12.68 -10.51 8.12
C CYS A 4 12.73 -9.05 7.64
N LYS A 5 13.88 -8.37 7.69
CA LYS A 5 14.00 -6.97 7.25
C LYS A 5 13.78 -6.82 5.75
N LYS A 6 14.24 -7.80 4.96
CA LYS A 6 14.05 -7.79 3.50
C LYS A 6 12.57 -7.94 3.18
N ILE A 7 11.89 -8.89 3.81
CA ILE A 7 10.46 -9.14 3.59
C ILE A 7 9.63 -7.89 3.95
N ILE A 8 9.91 -7.28 5.10
CA ILE A 8 9.21 -6.04 5.51
C ILE A 8 9.39 -4.94 4.47
N LEU A 9 10.60 -4.76 3.93
CA LEU A 9 10.86 -3.75 2.89
C LEU A 9 10.05 -4.03 1.62
N GLU A 10 10.01 -5.27 1.15
CA GLU A 10 9.21 -5.61 -0.05
C GLU A 10 7.71 -5.41 0.19
N VAL A 11 7.19 -5.73 1.38
CA VAL A 11 5.79 -5.45 1.74
C VAL A 11 5.51 -3.95 1.74
N SER A 12 6.41 -3.14 2.30
CA SER A 12 6.29 -1.68 2.26
C SER A 12 6.29 -1.15 0.82
N ASN A 13 7.25 -1.58 -0.01
CA ASN A 13 7.34 -1.18 -1.42
C ASN A 13 6.05 -1.54 -2.19
N TYR A 14 5.48 -2.72 -1.93
CA TYR A 14 4.20 -3.11 -2.51
C TYR A 14 3.05 -2.18 -2.08
N LEU A 15 2.96 -1.86 -0.78
CA LEU A 15 1.91 -1.01 -0.22
C LEU A 15 2.00 0.45 -0.69
N ASP A 16 3.21 0.96 -0.91
CA ASP A 16 3.50 2.31 -1.37
C ASP A 16 3.48 2.44 -2.91
N ASN A 17 3.26 1.34 -3.65
CA ASN A 17 3.31 1.25 -5.12
C ASN A 17 4.68 1.60 -5.72
N GLU A 18 5.76 1.33 -4.98
CA GLU A 18 7.16 1.53 -5.41
C GLU A 18 7.81 0.23 -5.90
N MET A 19 7.06 -0.87 -5.90
CA MET A 19 7.50 -2.17 -6.42
C MET A 19 7.48 -2.21 -7.95
N ASP A 20 8.47 -2.87 -8.55
CA ASP A 20 8.50 -3.14 -9.99
C ASP A 20 7.25 -3.90 -10.45
N VAL A 21 6.78 -3.60 -11.67
CA VAL A 21 5.52 -4.12 -12.21
C VAL A 21 5.53 -5.65 -12.33
N ALA A 22 6.64 -6.23 -12.79
CA ALA A 22 6.75 -7.67 -12.93
C ALA A 22 6.71 -8.37 -11.56
N LEU A 23 7.49 -7.88 -10.60
CA LEU A 23 7.51 -8.41 -9.24
C LEU A 23 6.15 -8.24 -8.54
N ARG A 24 5.47 -7.13 -8.80
CA ARG A 24 4.12 -6.88 -8.28
C ARG A 24 3.13 -7.92 -8.79
N GLN A 25 3.17 -8.25 -10.08
CA GLN A 25 2.30 -9.28 -10.65
C GLN A 25 2.55 -10.64 -10.02
N GLU A 26 3.81 -11.05 -9.86
CA GLU A 26 4.17 -12.30 -9.18
C GLU A 26 3.64 -12.34 -7.72
N LEU A 27 3.73 -11.22 -7.00
CA LEU A 27 3.21 -11.11 -5.64
C LEU A 27 1.67 -11.17 -5.60
N GLU A 28 1.00 -10.52 -6.55
CA GLU A 28 -0.46 -10.57 -6.68
C GLU A 28 -0.96 -11.99 -7.01
N GLU A 29 -0.26 -12.71 -7.90
CA GLU A 29 -0.52 -14.12 -8.17
C GLU A 29 -0.32 -14.98 -6.92
N HIS A 30 0.76 -14.75 -6.16
CA HIS A 30 1.01 -15.45 -4.90
C HIS A 30 -0.11 -15.22 -3.88
N MET A 31 -0.58 -13.98 -3.72
CA MET A 31 -1.72 -13.68 -2.85
C MET A 31 -3.03 -14.34 -3.33
N GLY A 32 -3.14 -14.66 -4.62
CA GLY A 32 -4.25 -15.42 -5.16
C GLY A 32 -4.26 -16.89 -4.75
N CYS A 33 -3.09 -17.47 -4.45
CA CYS A 33 -2.95 -18.88 -4.05
C CYS A 33 -2.57 -19.08 -2.56
N CYS A 34 -2.24 -18.00 -1.83
CA CYS A 34 -1.77 -18.03 -0.45
C CYS A 34 -2.60 -17.08 0.44
N PRO A 35 -3.64 -17.58 1.14
CA PRO A 35 -4.48 -16.79 2.04
C PRO A 35 -3.70 -16.12 3.17
N GLU A 36 -2.65 -16.76 3.69
CA GLU A 36 -1.82 -16.24 4.79
C GLU A 36 -1.10 -14.96 4.38
N CYS A 37 -0.48 -14.95 3.20
CA CYS A 37 0.18 -13.76 2.67
C CYS A 37 -0.83 -12.65 2.37
N ARG A 38 -2.02 -13.00 1.89
CA ARG A 38 -3.09 -12.01 1.69
C ARG A 38 -3.49 -11.34 3.01
N ILE A 39 -3.68 -12.12 4.08
CA ILE A 39 -4.01 -11.61 5.41
C ILE A 39 -2.91 -10.67 5.93
N ILE A 40 -1.63 -11.01 5.74
CA ILE A 40 -0.51 -10.17 6.18
C ILE A 40 -0.55 -8.80 5.48
N ILE A 41 -0.72 -8.78 4.16
CA ILE A 41 -0.79 -7.53 3.39
C ILE A 41 -2.01 -6.69 3.79
N ASP A 42 -3.18 -7.32 3.92
CA ASP A 42 -4.42 -6.63 4.26
C ASP A 42 -4.39 -6.06 5.68
N THR A 43 -3.89 -6.81 6.66
CA THR A 43 -3.74 -6.33 8.05
C THR A 43 -2.70 -5.22 8.17
N THR A 44 -1.61 -5.30 7.39
CA THR A 44 -0.61 -4.22 7.33
C THR A 44 -1.22 -2.95 6.74
N ARG A 45 -2.02 -3.06 5.67
CA ARG A 45 -2.76 -1.93 5.09
C ARG A 45 -3.73 -1.29 6.09
N GLN A 46 -4.49 -2.10 6.80
CA GLN A 46 -5.42 -1.62 7.84
C GLN A 46 -4.66 -0.89 8.96
N THR A 47 -3.51 -1.43 9.38
CA THR A 47 -2.65 -0.78 10.37
C THR A 47 -2.22 0.60 9.89
N ILE A 48 -1.76 0.72 8.64
CA ILE A 48 -1.39 2.02 8.04
C ILE A 48 -2.59 2.98 8.04
N GLN A 49 -3.78 2.51 7.67
CA GLN A 49 -5.00 3.34 7.66
C GLN A 49 -5.33 3.89 9.05
N VAL A 50 -5.25 3.05 10.09
CA VAL A 50 -5.47 3.45 11.48
C VAL A 50 -4.46 4.53 11.89
N TYR A 51 -3.18 4.35 11.56
CA TYR A 51 -2.13 5.32 11.89
C TYR A 51 -2.25 6.64 11.14
N ARG A 52 -2.77 6.64 9.90
CA ARG A 52 -2.93 7.86 9.10
C ARG A 52 -4.09 8.75 9.56
N GLY A 53 -4.89 8.31 10.54
CA GLY A 53 -6.10 9.00 10.98
C GLY A 53 -7.20 8.81 9.95
N CYS A 54 -8.29 8.14 10.34
CA CYS A 54 -9.39 7.77 9.45
C CYS A 54 -10.23 8.95 8.90
N GLU A 55 -9.74 10.18 8.94
CA GLU A 55 -10.42 11.31 8.31
C GLU A 55 -9.65 11.77 7.08
N PRO A 56 -10.22 11.61 5.87
CA PRO A 56 -9.75 12.34 4.70
C PRO A 56 -9.69 13.82 5.08
N TYR A 57 -8.50 14.42 5.03
CA TYR A 57 -8.39 15.85 5.22
C TYR A 57 -9.22 16.53 4.12
N PRO A 58 -10.22 17.37 4.48
CA PRO A 58 -11.05 18.01 3.48
C PRO A 58 -10.16 18.82 2.55
N LEU A 59 -10.21 18.49 1.26
CA LEU A 59 -9.37 19.13 0.27
C LEU A 59 -9.77 20.63 0.21
N PRO A 60 -8.84 21.58 0.43
CA PRO A 60 -9.18 22.99 0.42
C PRO A 60 -9.86 23.39 -0.89
N GLN A 61 -10.95 24.14 -0.82
CA GLN A 61 -11.73 24.53 -2.01
C GLN A 61 -10.86 25.19 -3.09
N SER A 62 -9.87 25.98 -2.67
CA SER A 62 -8.89 26.61 -3.56
C SER A 62 -8.05 25.60 -4.36
N LEU A 63 -7.69 24.47 -3.75
CA LEU A 63 -6.96 23.39 -4.42
C LEU A 63 -7.88 22.59 -5.34
N HIS A 64 -9.11 22.31 -4.91
CA HIS A 64 -10.10 21.59 -5.72
C HIS A 64 -10.38 22.32 -7.04
N ASN A 65 -10.62 23.63 -6.96
CA ASN A 65 -10.89 24.47 -8.13
C ASN A 65 -9.72 24.48 -9.11
N ARG A 66 -8.46 24.50 -8.63
CA ARG A 66 -7.26 24.46 -9.47
C ARG A 66 -7.10 23.13 -10.21
N LEU A 67 -7.38 22.00 -9.54
CA LEU A 67 -7.28 20.67 -10.12
C LEU A 67 -8.36 20.42 -11.18
N GLN A 68 -9.56 20.98 -11.01
CA GLN A 68 -10.64 20.87 -12.00
C GLN A 68 -10.46 21.76 -13.24
N GLN A 69 -9.60 22.78 -13.16
CA GLN A 69 -9.33 23.72 -14.25
C GLN A 69 -8.09 23.36 -15.09
N ALA A 70 -7.40 22.27 -14.74
CA ALA A 70 -6.24 21.73 -15.46
C ALA A 70 -6.67 20.56 -16.37
#